data_AF-A0A959NLQ9-F1
#
_entry.id   AF-A0A959NLQ9-F1
#
_cell.length_a   1.000
_cell.length_b   1.000
_cell.length_c   1.000
_cell.angle_alpha   90.00
_cell.angle_beta   90.00
_cell.angle_gamma   90.00
#
_symmetry.space_group_name_H-M   'P 1'
#
loop_
_entity.id
_entity.type
_entity.pdbx_description
1 polymer ?
#
loop_
_entity_poly.entity_id
_entity_poly.type
_entity_poly.pdbx_seq_one_letter_code
_entity_poly.pdbx_strand_id
1 'polypeptide(L)'
;FSYANTVATIDFAKKYKGHGWVGIRYQIDPKEPYNEITLHIRFHENDAQLQQITLGTLGVNLIYGAYYKYDQPNKLLRYLYDHIDKDKIEIDTINFSGPRFAEVDNRLMSLQLIKNGMTDAVMFDPEGHNILPARILYKKNILALRGSFRPVTKVNIDMFKRSYEMFLNENRVEKDRTEVIFEITLSNLRAEGEIDEEDFMDRARLLCFLGYTVMISNFQEYYKLVEYFSRYTKMRMGLAMGVNNLVDIFDEKYYRHLSGGILEAFGKLFFKDLKVYLYPMKDPETGEYTNSENLKVHPRMKELYKFFKYNGKVVDITDYNPENMEIFSREVLAMIETGEEGWEEMLPPGVSEIIKDKCLFNYKPVPAKINN
;
A
#
# COMPACT_ATOMS: atom_id res chain seq x y z
N PHE A 1 17.70 10.91 -28.51
CA PHE A 1 16.84 11.00 -27.31
C PHE A 1 16.75 12.44 -26.84
N SER A 2 15.77 12.74 -26.00
CA SER A 2 15.68 13.96 -25.20
C SER A 2 15.63 13.56 -23.74
N TYR A 3 16.54 14.12 -22.93
CA TYR A 3 16.56 13.92 -21.48
C TYR A 3 16.12 15.21 -20.81
N ALA A 4 15.28 15.11 -19.79
CA ALA A 4 14.80 16.23 -19.01
C ALA A 4 14.79 15.90 -17.52
N ASN A 5 15.14 16.88 -16.70
CA ASN A 5 14.98 16.79 -15.25
C ASN A 5 14.47 18.12 -14.68
N THR A 6 13.66 18.03 -13.63
CA THR A 6 13.18 19.16 -12.83
C THR A 6 13.31 18.76 -11.39
N VAL A 7 14.48 19.07 -10.80
CA VAL A 7 14.93 18.56 -9.51
C VAL A 7 15.38 19.71 -8.63
N ALA A 8 14.90 19.71 -7.38
CA ALA A 8 15.36 20.60 -6.34
C ALA A 8 16.29 19.84 -5.40
N THR A 9 17.47 20.41 -5.11
CA THR A 9 18.36 19.89 -4.08
C THR A 9 17.90 20.31 -2.68
N ILE A 10 18.49 19.71 -1.65
CA ILE A 10 18.23 20.08 -0.25
C ILE A 10 18.43 21.58 -0.02
N ASP A 11 17.55 22.18 0.79
CA ASP A 11 17.64 23.58 1.16
C ASP A 11 18.75 23.82 2.20
N PHE A 12 19.25 25.05 2.29
CA PHE A 12 20.31 25.40 3.25
C PHE A 12 19.90 25.11 4.71
N ALA A 13 18.62 25.29 5.04
CA ALA A 13 18.06 25.01 6.36
C ALA A 13 17.83 23.50 6.63
N LYS A 14 18.07 22.62 5.64
CA LYS A 14 17.88 21.17 5.69
C LYS A 14 16.48 20.76 6.18
N LYS A 15 15.49 21.60 5.88
CA LYS A 15 14.11 21.40 6.27
C LYS A 15 13.33 20.61 5.23
N TYR A 16 13.73 20.71 3.96
CA TYR A 16 13.10 20.02 2.85
C TYR A 16 14.14 19.17 2.13
N LYS A 17 13.88 17.86 2.11
CA LYS A 17 14.71 16.92 1.33
C LYS A 17 14.58 17.25 -0.15
N GLY A 18 15.70 17.18 -0.86
CA GLY A 18 15.69 17.34 -2.32
C GLY A 18 14.87 16.23 -2.98
N HIS A 19 14.19 16.55 -4.08
CA HIS A 19 13.41 15.59 -4.86
C HIS A 19 13.13 16.17 -6.25
N GLY A 20 12.62 15.34 -7.16
CA GLY A 20 12.11 15.83 -8.44
C GLY A 20 11.94 14.78 -9.50
N TRP A 21 11.56 15.25 -10.68
CA TRP A 21 11.28 14.42 -11.85
C TRP A 21 12.50 14.32 -12.75
N VAL A 22 12.70 13.14 -13.30
CA VAL A 22 13.68 12.85 -14.35
C VAL A 22 12.98 12.03 -15.42
N GLY A 23 13.29 12.27 -16.68
CA GLY A 23 12.71 11.49 -17.76
C GLY A 23 13.54 11.50 -19.02
N ILE A 24 13.29 10.50 -19.86
CA ILE A 24 13.89 10.35 -21.17
C ILE A 24 12.81 10.01 -22.19
N ARG A 25 12.85 10.68 -23.34
CA ARG A 25 12.08 10.34 -24.54
C ARG A 25 13.04 9.91 -25.64
N TYR A 26 12.82 8.74 -26.23
CA TYR A 26 13.79 8.15 -27.16
C TYR A 26 13.13 7.21 -28.18
N GLN A 27 13.90 6.87 -29.21
CA GLN A 27 13.55 5.88 -30.24
C GLN A 27 14.68 4.87 -30.31
N ILE A 28 14.33 3.59 -30.48
CA ILE A 28 15.29 2.51 -30.76
C ILE A 28 15.52 2.43 -32.28
N ASP A 29 14.44 2.42 -33.06
CA ASP A 29 14.46 2.55 -34.52
C ASP A 29 13.95 3.95 -34.93
N PRO A 30 14.63 4.67 -35.84
CA PRO A 30 14.19 6.00 -36.32
C PRO A 30 12.77 6.05 -36.89
N LYS A 31 12.22 4.90 -37.34
CA LYS A 31 10.87 4.79 -37.92
C LYS A 31 9.78 4.48 -36.90
N GLU A 32 10.14 4.16 -35.66
CA GLU A 32 9.18 3.82 -34.61
C GLU A 32 8.67 5.05 -33.85
N PRO A 33 7.45 5.00 -33.26
CA PRO A 33 7.02 5.99 -32.28
C PRO A 33 7.96 6.08 -31.06
N TYR A 34 7.86 7.20 -30.33
CA TYR A 34 8.69 7.44 -29.16
C TYR A 34 8.32 6.54 -27.97
N ASN A 35 9.35 6.14 -27.23
CA ASN A 35 9.24 5.56 -25.89
C ASN A 35 9.60 6.62 -24.86
N GLU A 36 8.94 6.59 -23.71
CA GLU A 36 9.21 7.47 -22.59
C GLU A 36 9.39 6.67 -21.30
N ILE A 37 10.37 7.08 -20.51
CA ILE A 37 10.55 6.62 -19.14
C ILE A 37 10.58 7.86 -18.27
N THR A 38 9.68 7.93 -17.29
CA THR A 38 9.61 9.03 -16.33
C THR A 38 9.72 8.47 -14.92
N LEU A 39 10.54 9.10 -14.09
CA LEU A 39 10.75 8.71 -12.71
C LEU A 39 10.73 9.93 -11.80
N HIS A 40 10.24 9.73 -10.59
CA HIS A 40 10.39 10.68 -9.50
C HIS A 40 11.39 10.10 -8.49
N ILE A 41 12.26 10.97 -8.00
CA ILE A 41 13.28 10.62 -7.01
C ILE A 41 13.22 11.52 -5.80
N ARG A 42 13.75 11.01 -4.70
CA ARG A 42 14.00 11.76 -3.47
C ARG A 42 15.41 11.48 -2.97
N PHE A 43 16.13 12.53 -2.60
CA PHE A 43 17.44 12.39 -1.99
C PHE A 43 17.33 12.07 -0.50
N HIS A 44 18.26 11.25 -0.05
CA HIS A 44 18.54 11.00 1.36
C HIS A 44 19.85 11.65 1.81
N GLU A 45 20.73 11.95 0.85
CA GLU A 45 21.94 12.75 1.05
C GLU A 45 21.59 14.15 1.59
N ASN A 46 22.45 14.68 2.47
CA ASN A 46 22.25 15.99 3.11
C ASN A 46 23.20 17.07 2.60
N ASP A 47 23.81 16.83 1.44
CA ASP A 47 24.74 17.73 0.76
C ASP A 47 24.31 17.93 -0.70
N ALA A 48 24.23 19.19 -1.14
CA ALA A 48 23.72 19.53 -2.45
C ALA A 48 24.66 19.12 -3.60
N GLN A 49 25.98 19.14 -3.39
CA GLN A 49 26.95 18.73 -4.42
C GLN A 49 26.90 17.21 -4.64
N LEU A 50 26.82 16.44 -3.55
CA LEU A 50 26.63 14.98 -3.64
C LEU A 50 25.34 14.62 -4.36
N GLN A 51 24.23 15.31 -4.05
CA GLN A 51 22.96 15.10 -4.76
C GLN A 51 23.05 15.34 -6.27
N GLN A 52 23.80 16.36 -6.70
CA GLN A 52 24.01 16.63 -8.13
C GLN A 52 24.83 15.53 -8.81
N ILE A 53 25.87 15.00 -8.13
CA ILE A 53 26.67 13.89 -8.62
C ILE A 53 25.80 12.64 -8.76
N THR A 54 25.05 12.30 -7.72
CA THR A 54 24.13 11.14 -7.71
C THR A 54 23.06 11.26 -8.81
N LEU A 55 22.50 12.46 -9.01
CA LEU A 55 21.56 12.74 -10.11
C LEU A 55 22.21 12.55 -11.48
N GLY A 56 23.46 12.97 -11.64
CA GLY A 56 24.23 12.78 -12.86
C GLY A 56 24.43 11.30 -13.19
N THR A 57 24.86 10.51 -12.20
CA THR A 57 25.00 9.04 -12.34
C THR A 57 23.67 8.40 -12.69
N LEU A 58 22.58 8.77 -12.01
CA LEU A 58 21.24 8.26 -12.30
C LEU A 58 20.81 8.58 -13.74
N GLY A 59 21.08 9.80 -14.22
CA GLY A 59 20.78 10.20 -15.59
C GLY A 59 21.53 9.36 -16.63
N VAL A 60 22.81 9.06 -16.40
CA VAL A 60 23.60 8.16 -17.25
C VAL A 60 23.02 6.74 -17.22
N ASN A 61 22.70 6.22 -16.03
CA ASN A 61 22.10 4.91 -15.85
C ASN A 61 20.74 4.80 -16.57
N LEU A 62 19.91 5.85 -16.51
CA LEU A 62 18.63 5.90 -17.22
C LEU A 62 18.81 5.87 -18.74
N ILE A 63 19.74 6.65 -19.27
CA ILE A 63 20.05 6.63 -20.72
C ILE A 63 20.56 5.25 -21.15
N TYR A 64 21.44 4.64 -20.36
CA TYR A 64 21.93 3.29 -20.63
C TYR A 64 20.80 2.26 -20.59
N GLY A 65 19.97 2.29 -19.55
CA GLY A 65 18.82 1.41 -19.39
C GLY A 65 17.84 1.52 -20.57
N ALA A 66 17.53 2.75 -20.99
CA ALA A 66 16.63 3.03 -22.11
C ALA A 66 17.13 2.42 -23.43
N TYR A 67 18.42 2.45 -23.74
CA TYR A 67 18.93 1.94 -25.02
C TYR A 67 19.36 0.47 -25.00
N TYR A 68 19.86 -0.02 -23.86
CA TYR A 68 20.50 -1.34 -23.78
C TYR A 68 19.75 -2.37 -22.93
N LYS A 69 18.67 -1.96 -22.24
CA LYS A 69 17.86 -2.82 -21.35
C LYS A 69 16.35 -2.59 -21.49
N TYR A 70 15.88 -1.94 -22.57
CA TYR A 70 14.45 -1.67 -22.78
C TYR A 70 13.60 -2.93 -22.89
N ASP A 71 14.18 -4.03 -23.39
CA ASP A 71 13.55 -5.34 -23.53
C ASP A 71 13.45 -6.10 -22.21
N GLN A 72 14.11 -5.62 -21.16
CA GLN A 72 14.14 -6.25 -19.84
C GLN A 72 13.89 -5.20 -18.73
N PRO A 73 12.65 -4.67 -18.60
CA PRO A 73 12.31 -3.61 -17.65
C PRO A 73 12.72 -3.91 -16.20
N ASN A 74 12.53 -5.15 -15.74
CA ASN A 74 12.96 -5.59 -14.41
C ASN A 74 14.48 -5.45 -14.19
N LYS A 75 15.29 -5.70 -15.22
CA LYS A 75 16.74 -5.47 -15.14
C LYS A 75 17.04 -3.97 -15.24
N LEU A 76 16.38 -3.24 -16.13
CA LEU A 76 16.52 -1.80 -16.26
C LEU A 76 16.39 -1.10 -14.90
N LEU A 77 15.38 -1.45 -14.10
CA LEU A 77 15.22 -0.92 -12.74
C LEU A 77 16.48 -1.10 -11.87
N ARG A 78 17.11 -2.27 -11.91
CA ARG A 78 18.32 -2.55 -11.15
C ARG A 78 19.49 -1.69 -11.62
N TYR A 79 19.64 -1.53 -12.94
CA TYR A 79 20.68 -0.70 -13.53
C TYR A 79 20.56 0.79 -13.16
N LEU A 80 19.37 1.28 -12.77
CA LEU A 80 19.23 2.67 -12.28
C LEU A 80 20.11 2.96 -11.06
N TYR A 81 20.38 1.95 -10.24
CA TYR A 81 21.23 2.05 -9.04
C TYR A 81 22.70 1.65 -9.27
N ASP A 82 23.13 1.40 -10.51
CA ASP A 82 24.54 1.10 -10.77
C ASP A 82 25.43 2.25 -10.28
N HIS A 83 26.40 1.95 -9.40
CA HIS A 83 27.27 2.93 -8.74
C HIS A 83 26.54 3.97 -7.88
N ILE A 84 25.32 3.66 -7.44
CA ILE A 84 24.54 4.47 -6.48
C ILE A 84 24.15 3.58 -5.30
N ASP A 85 24.62 3.94 -4.12
CA ASP A 85 24.23 3.24 -2.90
C ASP A 85 22.75 3.48 -2.59
N LYS A 86 22.06 2.44 -2.09
CA LYS A 86 20.60 2.48 -1.87
C LYS A 86 20.14 3.53 -0.86
N ASP A 87 21.05 3.97 0.01
CA ASP A 87 20.81 4.98 1.03
C ASP A 87 20.98 6.41 0.52
N LYS A 88 21.38 6.63 -0.74
CA LYS A 88 21.56 7.97 -1.33
C LYS A 88 20.28 8.54 -1.92
N ILE A 89 19.53 7.72 -2.65
CA ILE A 89 18.27 8.11 -3.30
C ILE A 89 17.21 7.05 -3.15
N GLU A 90 15.97 7.52 -3.18
CA GLU A 90 14.76 6.74 -3.28
C GLU A 90 14.10 7.02 -4.64
N ILE A 91 13.75 5.98 -5.40
CA ILE A 91 12.89 6.11 -6.58
C ILE A 91 11.47 5.76 -6.14
N ASP A 92 10.62 6.77 -5.92
CA ASP A 92 9.26 6.59 -5.39
C ASP A 92 8.20 6.41 -6.48
N THR A 93 8.51 6.72 -7.73
CA THR A 93 7.62 6.43 -8.88
C THR A 93 8.44 6.20 -10.14
N ILE A 94 8.00 5.25 -10.97
CA ILE A 94 8.48 5.07 -12.34
C ILE A 94 7.31 4.75 -13.27
N ASN A 95 7.31 5.32 -14.47
CA ASN A 95 6.36 4.99 -15.52
C ASN A 95 7.08 4.80 -16.85
N PHE A 96 6.68 3.76 -17.55
CA PHE A 96 7.09 3.41 -18.90
C PHE A 96 5.92 3.63 -19.85
N SER A 97 6.18 4.18 -21.03
CA SER A 97 5.18 4.34 -22.08
C SER A 97 5.83 4.26 -23.48
N GLY A 98 5.01 3.97 -24.48
CA GLY A 98 5.44 3.82 -25.87
C GLY A 98 5.48 2.36 -26.35
N PRO A 99 5.78 2.16 -27.65
CA PRO A 99 5.61 0.86 -28.31
C PRO A 99 6.45 -0.27 -27.69
N ARG A 100 7.64 0.03 -27.16
CA ARG A 100 8.51 -0.97 -26.52
C ARG A 100 8.07 -1.37 -25.13
N PHE A 101 7.12 -0.64 -24.54
CA PHE A 101 6.60 -0.89 -23.20
C PHE A 101 5.08 -1.17 -23.19
N ALA A 102 4.50 -1.53 -24.34
CA ALA A 102 3.07 -1.80 -24.46
C ALA A 102 2.59 -2.92 -23.51
N GLU A 103 3.45 -3.92 -23.27
CA GLU A 103 3.17 -5.05 -22.38
C GLU A 103 3.63 -4.81 -20.92
N VAL A 104 4.17 -3.62 -20.61
CA VAL A 104 4.67 -3.31 -19.27
C VAL A 104 3.55 -2.77 -18.40
N ASP A 105 3.21 -3.50 -17.34
CA ASP A 105 2.34 -2.98 -16.30
C ASP A 105 3.14 -2.10 -15.32
N ASN A 106 2.86 -0.80 -15.31
CA ASN A 106 3.53 0.16 -14.44
C ASN A 106 3.30 -0.11 -12.94
N ARG A 107 2.22 -0.81 -12.57
CA ARG A 107 1.98 -1.21 -11.17
C ARG A 107 2.94 -2.32 -10.75
N LEU A 108 3.23 -3.24 -11.67
CA LEU A 108 4.22 -4.28 -11.45
C LEU A 108 5.62 -3.68 -11.31
N MET A 109 5.96 -2.68 -12.13
CA MET A 109 7.23 -1.95 -11.99
C MET A 109 7.34 -1.26 -10.63
N SER A 110 6.25 -0.66 -10.14
CA SER A 110 6.19 -0.09 -8.79
C SER A 110 6.38 -1.14 -7.68
N LEU A 111 5.79 -2.32 -7.81
CA LEU A 111 6.05 -3.43 -6.89
C LEU A 111 7.54 -3.82 -6.89
N GLN A 112 8.18 -3.86 -8.07
CA GLN A 112 9.61 -4.17 -8.18
C GLN A 112 10.49 -3.14 -7.47
N LEU A 113 10.11 -1.84 -7.46
CA LEU A 113 10.84 -0.83 -6.69
C LEU A 113 10.88 -1.19 -5.20
N ILE A 114 9.74 -1.61 -4.62
CA ILE A 114 9.68 -2.01 -3.21
C ILE A 114 10.45 -3.32 -2.98
N LYS A 115 10.26 -4.33 -3.85
CA LYS A 115 10.95 -5.62 -3.77
C LYS A 115 12.48 -5.47 -3.83
N ASN A 116 12.97 -4.51 -4.62
CA ASN A 116 14.39 -4.19 -4.74
C ASN A 116 14.90 -3.26 -3.63
N GLY A 117 14.03 -2.76 -2.74
CA GLY A 117 14.37 -1.84 -1.66
C GLY A 117 14.77 -0.44 -2.15
N MET A 118 14.17 0.01 -3.25
CA MET A 118 14.37 1.35 -3.84
C MET A 118 13.40 2.39 -3.28
N THR A 119 12.26 1.95 -2.75
CA THR A 119 11.30 2.77 -2.00
C THR A 119 10.56 1.90 -0.99
N ASP A 120 10.08 2.53 0.09
CA ASP A 120 9.32 1.85 1.13
C ASP A 120 7.85 1.69 0.78
N ALA A 121 7.31 2.56 -0.09
CA ALA A 121 5.91 2.53 -0.47
C ALA A 121 5.61 3.20 -1.81
N VAL A 122 4.66 2.62 -2.53
CA VAL A 122 4.10 3.13 -3.80
C VAL A 122 2.59 3.21 -3.69
N MET A 123 1.97 4.09 -4.48
CA MET A 123 0.53 4.30 -4.48
C MET A 123 -0.03 4.29 -5.90
N PHE A 124 -1.27 3.81 -6.03
CA PHE A 124 -2.05 3.79 -7.27
C PHE A 124 -3.39 4.49 -7.05
N ASP A 125 -3.81 5.27 -8.05
CA ASP A 125 -5.15 5.84 -8.07
C ASP A 125 -6.21 4.77 -8.42
N PRO A 126 -7.51 5.08 -8.29
CA PRO A 126 -8.59 4.17 -8.67
C PRO A 126 -8.52 3.67 -10.12
N GLU A 127 -7.93 4.45 -11.03
CA GLU A 127 -7.71 4.07 -12.42
C GLU A 127 -6.52 3.10 -12.60
N GLY A 128 -5.74 2.87 -11.55
CA GLY A 128 -4.58 1.98 -11.54
C GLY A 128 -3.29 2.62 -12.04
N HIS A 129 -3.23 3.96 -12.15
CA HIS A 129 -2.02 4.69 -12.48
C HIS A 129 -1.17 4.95 -11.25
N ASN A 130 0.15 4.90 -11.42
CA ASN A 130 1.09 5.28 -10.38
C ASN A 130 0.95 6.76 -10.02
N ILE A 131 0.79 7.04 -8.73
CA ILE A 131 0.62 8.39 -8.20
C ILE A 131 1.68 8.71 -7.17
N LEU A 132 2.18 9.95 -7.22
CA LEU A 132 3.13 10.44 -6.24
C LEU A 132 2.44 10.62 -4.88
N PRO A 133 2.90 9.96 -3.80
CA PRO A 133 2.29 10.07 -2.47
C PRO A 133 2.22 11.51 -1.96
N ALA A 134 3.24 12.32 -2.26
CA ALA A 134 3.26 13.74 -1.90
C ALA A 134 2.13 14.55 -2.56
N ARG A 135 1.63 14.15 -3.74
CA ARG A 135 0.53 14.84 -4.42
C ARG A 135 -0.82 14.55 -3.76
N ILE A 136 -1.03 13.29 -3.39
CA ILE A 136 -2.32 12.81 -2.89
C ILE A 136 -2.47 13.07 -1.40
N LEU A 137 -1.41 12.91 -0.62
CA LEU A 137 -1.48 13.02 0.84
C LEU A 137 -1.35 14.45 1.36
N TYR A 138 -0.90 15.40 0.53
CA TYR A 138 -0.58 16.74 1.00
C TYR A 138 -1.79 17.46 1.58
N LYS A 139 -1.69 17.79 2.88
CA LYS A 139 -2.74 18.46 3.66
C LYS A 139 -4.12 17.77 3.57
N LYS A 140 -4.14 16.44 3.43
CA LYS A 140 -5.34 15.61 3.51
C LYS A 140 -5.42 14.88 4.85
N ASN A 141 -6.64 14.70 5.36
CA ASN A 141 -6.97 13.70 6.38
C ASN A 141 -6.85 12.32 5.74
N ILE A 142 -6.35 11.34 6.48
CA ILE A 142 -6.08 9.99 5.95
C ILE A 142 -6.85 8.97 6.77
N LEU A 143 -7.66 8.15 6.11
CA LEU A 143 -8.17 6.91 6.67
C LEU A 143 -7.48 5.75 5.95
N ALA A 144 -6.71 4.94 6.67
CA ALA A 144 -6.03 3.80 6.08
C ALA A 144 -6.58 2.47 6.60
N LEU A 145 -6.69 1.50 5.69
CA LEU A 145 -7.12 0.14 5.94
C LEU A 145 -6.03 -0.81 5.49
N ARG A 146 -5.46 -1.57 6.41
CA ARG A 146 -4.45 -2.59 6.09
C ARG A 146 -5.12 -3.94 5.95
N GLY A 147 -4.84 -4.65 4.86
CA GLY A 147 -5.41 -5.98 4.62
C GLY A 147 -4.67 -6.79 3.57
N SER A 148 -4.92 -8.11 3.56
CA SER A 148 -4.48 -8.98 2.48
C SER A 148 -5.28 -8.76 1.20
N PHE A 149 -6.58 -8.43 1.34
CA PHE A 149 -7.55 -8.23 0.24
C PHE A 149 -7.52 -9.34 -0.81
N ARG A 150 -7.40 -10.60 -0.35
CA ARG A 150 -7.26 -11.80 -1.19
C ARG A 150 -8.44 -12.77 -0.98
N PRO A 151 -9.54 -12.61 -1.72
CA PRO A 151 -10.00 -11.37 -2.36
C PRO A 151 -10.53 -10.35 -1.32
N VAL A 152 -10.94 -9.17 -1.76
CA VAL A 152 -11.68 -8.21 -0.90
C VAL A 152 -13.09 -8.74 -0.62
N THR A 153 -13.50 -8.77 0.65
CA THR A 153 -14.78 -9.37 1.08
C THR A 153 -15.78 -8.31 1.57
N LYS A 154 -17.04 -8.71 1.80
CA LYS A 154 -18.05 -7.84 2.42
C LYS A 154 -17.60 -7.28 3.78
N VAL A 155 -16.82 -8.05 4.57
CA VAL A 155 -16.24 -7.58 5.85
C VAL A 155 -15.35 -6.36 5.66
N ASN A 156 -14.46 -6.41 4.66
CA ASN A 156 -13.53 -5.31 4.40
C ASN A 156 -14.29 -4.03 4.01
N ILE A 157 -15.33 -4.17 3.19
CA ILE A 157 -16.13 -3.04 2.75
C ILE A 157 -17.03 -2.49 3.85
N ASP A 158 -17.60 -3.34 4.71
CA ASP A 158 -18.37 -2.90 5.87
C ASP A 158 -17.46 -2.15 6.86
N MET A 159 -16.30 -2.72 7.22
CA MET A 159 -15.29 -2.05 8.03
C MET A 159 -14.89 -0.69 7.45
N PHE A 160 -14.66 -0.62 6.13
CA PHE A 160 -14.38 0.64 5.44
C PHE A 160 -15.53 1.64 5.57
N LYS A 161 -16.75 1.28 5.17
CA LYS A 161 -17.89 2.21 5.15
C LYS A 161 -18.17 2.77 6.55
N ARG A 162 -18.20 1.90 7.56
CA ARG A 162 -18.51 2.29 8.93
C ARG A 162 -17.40 3.13 9.56
N SER A 163 -16.13 2.74 9.38
CA SER A 163 -15.01 3.57 9.86
C SER A 163 -14.93 4.91 9.13
N TYR A 164 -15.28 4.98 7.84
CA TYR A 164 -15.31 6.21 7.07
C TYR A 164 -16.40 7.17 7.55
N GLU A 165 -17.61 6.67 7.81
CA GLU A 165 -18.69 7.46 8.41
C GLU A 165 -18.28 8.03 9.77
N MET A 166 -17.70 7.19 10.64
CA MET A 166 -17.20 7.63 11.94
C MET A 166 -16.07 8.66 11.82
N PHE A 167 -15.15 8.47 10.87
CA PHE A 167 -14.02 9.37 10.64
C PHE A 167 -14.47 10.74 10.12
N LEU A 168 -15.46 10.79 9.23
CA LEU A 168 -16.01 12.07 8.74
C LEU A 168 -16.77 12.85 9.82
N ASN A 169 -17.33 12.17 10.82
CA ASN A 169 -18.00 12.80 11.95
C ASN A 169 -17.01 13.37 12.99
N GLU A 170 -15.70 13.14 12.83
CA GLU A 170 -14.69 13.70 13.71
C GLU A 170 -14.49 15.20 13.52
N ASN A 171 -14.15 15.88 14.61
CA ASN A 171 -13.83 17.30 14.57
C ASN A 171 -12.62 17.58 13.66
N ARG A 172 -12.80 18.53 12.73
CA ARG A 172 -11.78 19.00 11.77
C ARG A 172 -11.44 17.98 10.67
N VAL A 173 -12.35 17.04 10.40
CA VAL A 173 -12.30 16.19 9.21
C VAL A 173 -13.29 16.74 8.19
N GLU A 174 -12.79 17.03 6.99
CA GLU A 174 -13.55 17.55 5.86
C GLU A 174 -13.54 16.49 4.75
N LYS A 175 -14.69 16.18 4.17
CA LYS A 175 -14.86 15.08 3.20
C LYS A 175 -14.01 15.27 1.94
N ASP A 176 -13.99 16.47 1.38
CA ASP A 176 -13.19 16.86 0.20
C ASP A 176 -11.67 16.83 0.46
N ARG A 177 -11.29 16.89 1.74
CA ARG A 177 -9.91 16.80 2.19
C ARG A 177 -9.59 15.48 2.84
N THR A 178 -10.37 14.44 2.59
CA THR A 178 -10.13 13.10 3.13
C THR A 178 -9.75 12.14 2.02
N GLU A 179 -8.64 11.43 2.21
CA GLU A 179 -8.20 10.34 1.35
C GLU A 179 -8.30 9.02 2.10
N VAL A 180 -8.87 8.02 1.43
CA VAL A 180 -8.96 6.65 1.92
C VAL A 180 -7.90 5.83 1.22
N ILE A 181 -7.12 5.07 1.98
CA ILE A 181 -6.00 4.29 1.45
C ILE A 181 -6.16 2.83 1.86
N PHE A 182 -6.24 1.95 0.88
CA PHE A 182 -6.17 0.51 1.10
C PHE A 182 -4.73 0.05 0.96
N GLU A 183 -4.14 -0.38 2.06
CA GLU A 183 -2.74 -0.77 2.14
C GLU A 183 -2.56 -2.30 2.13
N ILE A 184 -1.73 -2.78 1.21
CA ILE A 184 -1.22 -4.15 1.17
C ILE A 184 0.26 -4.12 1.55
N THR A 185 0.65 -4.87 2.58
CA THR A 185 2.08 -4.97 2.94
C THR A 185 2.78 -6.06 2.14
N LEU A 186 4.10 -5.92 1.91
CA LEU A 186 4.92 -6.99 1.35
C LEU A 186 4.86 -8.27 2.20
N SER A 187 4.70 -8.15 3.52
CA SER A 187 4.51 -9.30 4.40
C SER A 187 3.22 -10.06 4.09
N ASN A 188 2.14 -9.38 3.69
CA ASN A 188 0.91 -10.04 3.24
C ASN A 188 1.07 -10.78 1.90
N LEU A 189 2.05 -10.38 1.08
CA LEU A 189 2.39 -11.03 -0.19
C LEU A 189 3.37 -12.19 0.00
N ARG A 190 4.15 -12.21 1.09
CA ARG A 190 5.11 -13.29 1.43
C ARG A 190 4.52 -14.42 2.25
N ALA A 191 3.25 -14.35 2.64
CA ALA A 191 2.65 -15.28 3.59
C ALA A 191 2.69 -16.76 3.13
N GLU A 192 2.84 -17.03 1.83
CA GLU A 192 2.92 -18.36 1.23
C GLU A 192 4.32 -18.71 0.66
N GLY A 193 5.33 -17.89 0.94
CA GLY A 193 6.71 -18.10 0.48
C GLY A 193 7.27 -16.91 -0.28
N GLU A 194 7.56 -17.10 -1.57
CA GLU A 194 7.99 -16.00 -2.44
C GLU A 194 6.83 -15.06 -2.78
N ILE A 195 7.16 -13.81 -3.10
CA ILE A 195 6.16 -12.82 -3.53
C ILE A 195 5.62 -13.28 -4.89
N ASP A 196 4.35 -13.67 -4.91
CA ASP A 196 3.59 -13.90 -6.13
C ASP A 196 3.16 -12.55 -6.73
N GLU A 197 3.71 -12.25 -7.90
CA GLU A 197 3.46 -11.01 -8.63
C GLU A 197 2.07 -11.01 -9.27
N GLU A 198 1.54 -12.17 -9.66
CA GLU A 198 0.21 -12.32 -10.26
C GLU A 198 -0.87 -12.13 -9.20
N ASP A 199 -0.73 -12.80 -8.06
CA ASP A 199 -1.63 -12.63 -6.92
C ASP A 199 -1.64 -11.18 -6.40
N PHE A 200 -0.51 -10.49 -6.42
CA PHE A 200 -0.48 -9.05 -6.16
C PHE A 200 -1.33 -8.27 -7.17
N MET A 201 -1.13 -8.51 -8.46
CA MET A 201 -1.85 -7.80 -9.52
C MET A 201 -3.36 -8.01 -9.41
N ASP A 202 -3.80 -9.20 -9.03
CA ASP A 202 -5.21 -9.51 -8.82
C ASP A 202 -5.81 -8.69 -7.69
N ARG A 203 -5.15 -8.65 -6.52
CA ARG A 203 -5.58 -7.84 -5.37
C ARG A 203 -5.65 -6.35 -5.72
N ALA A 204 -4.61 -5.82 -6.38
CA ALA A 204 -4.54 -4.40 -6.74
C ALA A 204 -5.62 -4.03 -7.77
N ARG A 205 -5.83 -4.85 -8.81
CA ARG A 205 -6.87 -4.63 -9.83
C ARG A 205 -8.27 -4.62 -9.21
N LEU A 206 -8.54 -5.54 -8.29
CA LEU A 206 -9.82 -5.63 -7.60
C LEU A 206 -10.14 -4.35 -6.82
N LEU A 207 -9.16 -3.84 -6.06
CA LEU A 207 -9.32 -2.62 -5.27
C LEU A 207 -9.44 -1.37 -6.15
N CYS A 208 -8.65 -1.27 -7.22
CA CYS A 208 -8.75 -0.17 -8.20
C CYS A 208 -10.13 -0.17 -8.86
N PHE A 209 -10.63 -1.34 -9.28
CA PHE A 209 -11.98 -1.46 -9.87
C PHE A 209 -13.08 -0.96 -8.93
N LEU A 210 -12.95 -1.25 -7.63
CA LEU A 210 -13.89 -0.75 -6.61
C LEU A 210 -13.78 0.75 -6.35
N GLY A 211 -12.90 1.46 -7.06
CA GLY A 211 -12.75 2.90 -6.98
C GLY A 211 -11.80 3.34 -5.87
N TYR A 212 -10.93 2.47 -5.36
CA TYR A 212 -10.08 2.76 -4.21
C TYR A 212 -8.64 3.10 -4.57
N THR A 213 -8.08 4.05 -3.83
CA THR A 213 -6.64 4.33 -3.82
C THR A 213 -5.92 3.21 -3.08
N VAL A 214 -4.94 2.59 -3.74
CA VAL A 214 -4.18 1.45 -3.22
C VAL A 214 -2.77 1.89 -2.87
N MET A 215 -2.25 1.39 -1.76
CA MET A 215 -0.86 1.56 -1.35
C MET A 215 -0.23 0.19 -1.18
N ILE A 216 0.98 0.01 -1.70
CA ILE A 216 1.83 -1.12 -1.32
C ILE A 216 2.93 -0.58 -0.44
N SER A 217 3.26 -1.29 0.63
CA SER A 217 4.33 -0.89 1.51
C SER A 217 5.20 -2.05 1.98
N ASN A 218 6.42 -1.74 2.41
CA ASN A 218 7.24 -2.65 3.22
C ASN A 218 7.07 -2.40 4.74
N PHE A 219 5.98 -1.72 5.15
CA PHE A 219 5.76 -1.35 6.55
C PHE A 219 5.15 -2.51 7.34
N GLN A 220 5.99 -3.32 7.95
CA GLN A 220 5.53 -4.39 8.85
C GLN A 220 4.73 -3.81 10.03
N GLU A 221 5.23 -2.75 10.64
CA GLU A 221 4.63 -2.12 11.81
C GLU A 221 3.80 -0.89 11.46
N TYR A 222 2.64 -0.73 12.11
CA TYR A 222 1.74 0.40 11.88
C TYR A 222 2.37 1.77 12.18
N TYR A 223 3.31 1.84 13.13
CA TYR A 223 3.97 3.13 13.43
C TYR A 223 4.79 3.63 12.23
N LYS A 224 5.38 2.75 11.42
CA LYS A 224 6.12 3.14 10.20
C LYS A 224 5.17 3.70 9.14
N LEU A 225 3.98 3.11 8.99
CA LEU A 225 2.93 3.64 8.11
C LEU A 225 2.49 5.04 8.54
N VAL A 226 2.25 5.24 9.84
CA VAL A 226 1.87 6.54 10.38
C VAL A 226 3.00 7.56 10.26
N GLU A 227 4.25 7.17 10.50
CA GLU A 227 5.43 8.00 10.25
C GLU A 227 5.60 8.37 8.78
N TYR A 228 5.26 7.46 7.86
CA TYR A 228 5.28 7.72 6.42
C TYR A 228 4.25 8.79 6.04
N PHE A 229 2.98 8.61 6.41
CA PHE A 229 1.92 9.60 6.16
C PHE A 229 2.24 10.96 6.80
N SER A 230 2.85 10.91 7.98
CA SER A 230 3.31 12.06 8.76
C SER A 230 4.33 12.94 8.06
N ARG A 231 5.02 12.44 7.03
CA ARG A 231 5.93 13.23 6.19
C ARG A 231 5.16 14.17 5.25
N TYR A 232 3.94 13.82 4.88
CA TYR A 232 3.14 14.54 3.86
C TYR A 232 2.01 15.37 4.45
N THR A 233 1.47 14.97 5.61
CA THR A 233 0.35 15.67 6.25
C THR A 233 0.49 15.74 7.76
N LYS A 234 -0.14 16.78 8.32
CA LYS A 234 -0.34 16.98 9.77
C LYS A 234 -1.82 16.93 10.16
N MET A 235 -2.68 16.58 9.21
CA MET A 235 -4.13 16.47 9.41
C MET A 235 -4.47 15.17 10.16
N ARG A 236 -5.77 14.93 10.40
CA ARG A 236 -6.23 13.75 11.16
C ARG A 236 -5.88 12.46 10.44
N MET A 237 -5.55 11.44 11.22
CA MET A 237 -5.30 10.09 10.72
C MET A 237 -6.24 9.10 11.42
N GLY A 238 -6.76 8.17 10.65
CA GLY A 238 -7.57 7.04 11.10
C GLY A 238 -6.95 5.74 10.60
N LEU A 239 -6.92 4.72 11.46
CA LEU A 239 -6.64 3.35 11.03
C LEU A 239 -7.88 2.50 11.31
N ALA A 240 -8.44 1.86 10.28
CA ALA A 240 -9.48 0.87 10.48
C ALA A 240 -8.87 -0.53 10.46
N MET A 241 -9.17 -1.34 11.47
CA MET A 241 -8.59 -2.68 11.62
C MET A 241 -9.48 -3.58 12.48
N GLY A 242 -9.33 -4.90 12.31
CA GLY A 242 -9.97 -5.88 13.20
C GLY A 242 -9.21 -6.09 14.51
N VAL A 243 -9.87 -6.77 15.46
CA VAL A 243 -9.29 -7.11 16.77
C VAL A 243 -7.94 -7.82 16.68
N ASN A 244 -7.79 -8.79 15.77
CA ASN A 244 -6.54 -9.53 15.60
C ASN A 244 -5.35 -8.62 15.31
N ASN A 245 -5.52 -7.67 14.39
CA ASN A 245 -4.49 -6.71 14.05
C ASN A 245 -4.15 -5.80 15.24
N LEU A 246 -5.15 -5.41 16.04
CA LEU A 246 -4.90 -4.60 17.22
C LEU A 246 -4.12 -5.40 18.27
N VAL A 247 -4.45 -6.67 18.51
CA VAL A 247 -3.71 -7.54 19.43
C VAL A 247 -2.25 -7.66 18.99
N ASP A 248 -2.00 -7.85 17.69
CA ASP A 248 -0.64 -7.93 17.13
C ASP A 248 0.17 -6.64 17.35
N ILE A 249 -0.47 -5.47 17.33
CA ILE A 249 0.20 -4.19 17.64
C ILE A 249 0.76 -4.20 19.08
N PHE A 250 0.15 -4.92 20.01
CA PHE A 250 0.63 -5.04 21.40
C PHE A 250 1.65 -6.17 21.61
N ASP A 251 2.06 -6.89 20.56
CA ASP A 251 3.09 -7.93 20.67
C ASP A 251 4.50 -7.33 20.68
N GLU A 252 5.19 -7.44 21.82
CA GLU A 252 6.55 -6.91 22.04
C GLU A 252 7.59 -7.48 21.06
N LYS A 253 7.35 -8.65 20.44
CA LYS A 253 8.32 -9.27 19.52
C LYS A 253 8.65 -8.37 18.34
N TYR A 254 7.69 -7.56 17.87
CA TYR A 254 7.86 -6.66 16.74
C TYR A 254 8.76 -5.46 17.06
N TYR A 255 9.00 -5.15 18.33
CA TYR A 255 9.68 -3.92 18.75
C TYR A 255 11.05 -4.15 19.39
N ARG A 256 11.57 -5.38 19.38
CA ARG A 256 12.88 -5.71 19.97
C ARG A 256 14.07 -4.99 19.33
N HIS A 257 13.90 -4.51 18.10
CA HIS A 257 14.91 -3.75 17.36
C HIS A 257 14.95 -2.26 17.75
N LEU A 258 13.97 -1.77 18.53
CA LEU A 258 13.90 -0.39 19.01
C LEU A 258 14.51 -0.28 20.40
N SER A 259 15.33 0.75 20.63
CA SER A 259 15.97 0.99 21.93
C SER A 259 14.95 1.21 23.05
N GLY A 260 13.84 1.90 22.78
CA GLY A 260 12.73 2.07 23.73
C GLY A 260 11.62 1.02 23.61
N GLY A 261 11.84 -0.04 22.82
CA GLY A 261 10.89 -1.14 22.65
C GLY A 261 9.49 -0.69 22.24
N ILE A 262 8.46 -1.32 22.81
CA ILE A 262 7.06 -1.05 22.50
C ILE A 262 6.63 0.39 22.87
N LEU A 263 7.19 0.97 23.93
CA LEU A 263 6.82 2.32 24.35
C LEU A 263 7.28 3.37 23.32
N GLU A 264 8.44 3.18 22.70
CA GLU A 264 8.89 4.04 21.61
C GLU A 264 7.96 3.93 20.39
N ALA A 265 7.59 2.70 20.00
CA ALA A 265 6.69 2.46 18.88
C ALA A 265 5.31 3.08 19.10
N PHE A 266 4.75 2.95 20.31
CA PHE A 266 3.45 3.54 20.65
C PHE A 266 3.51 5.06 20.77
N GLY A 267 4.63 5.59 21.29
CA GLY A 267 4.93 7.01 21.20
C GLY A 267 4.80 7.48 19.75
N LYS A 268 5.53 6.85 18.82
CA LYS A 268 5.47 7.19 17.38
C LYS A 268 4.08 7.02 16.77
N LEU A 269 3.38 5.93 17.10
CA LEU A 269 2.06 5.61 16.54
C LEU A 269 0.99 6.64 16.95
N PHE A 270 0.94 7.03 18.22
CA PHE A 270 -0.11 7.90 18.77
C PHE A 270 0.31 9.34 19.03
N PHE A 271 1.58 9.69 18.76
CA PHE A 271 2.10 11.07 18.87
C PHE A 271 1.36 12.05 17.95
N LYS A 272 0.94 11.56 16.77
CA LYS A 272 0.07 12.31 15.87
C LYS A 272 -1.37 11.95 16.15
N ASP A 273 -2.27 12.88 15.89
CA ASP A 273 -3.69 12.82 16.22
C ASP A 273 -4.45 11.69 15.50
N LEU A 274 -4.08 10.46 15.85
CA LEU A 274 -4.47 9.19 15.28
C LEU A 274 -5.59 8.60 16.12
N LYS A 275 -6.58 8.03 15.43
CA LYS A 275 -7.61 7.16 16.01
C LYS A 275 -7.61 5.81 15.32
N VAL A 276 -7.84 4.76 16.11
CA VAL A 276 -8.06 3.39 15.63
C VAL A 276 -9.56 3.10 15.68
N TYR A 277 -10.13 2.75 14.54
CA TYR A 277 -11.50 2.26 14.40
C TYR A 277 -11.46 0.73 14.41
N LEU A 278 -11.92 0.16 15.51
CA LEU A 278 -11.81 -1.27 15.77
C LEU A 278 -13.06 -1.99 15.30
N TYR A 279 -12.91 -2.86 14.30
CA TYR A 279 -13.97 -3.75 13.87
C TYR A 279 -14.00 -4.99 14.79
N PRO A 280 -15.17 -5.38 15.33
CA PRO A 280 -15.28 -6.52 16.21
C PRO A 280 -14.94 -7.84 15.49
N MET A 281 -14.60 -8.86 16.26
CA MET A 281 -14.37 -10.20 15.76
C MET A 281 -15.35 -11.16 16.43
N LYS A 282 -15.98 -12.04 15.65
CA LYS A 282 -16.77 -13.16 16.18
C LYS A 282 -15.89 -14.40 16.24
N ASP A 283 -15.85 -15.05 17.39
CA ASP A 283 -15.18 -16.34 17.54
C ASP A 283 -16.04 -17.46 16.91
N PRO A 284 -15.52 -18.25 15.95
CA PRO A 284 -16.31 -19.29 15.28
C PRO A 284 -16.74 -20.45 16.19
N GLU A 285 -15.96 -20.76 17.23
CA GLU A 285 -16.21 -21.92 18.10
C GLU A 285 -17.20 -21.56 19.22
N THR A 286 -17.04 -20.37 19.82
CA THR A 286 -17.82 -19.92 20.98
C THR A 286 -18.99 -19.00 20.61
N GLY A 287 -18.93 -18.37 19.43
CA GLY A 287 -19.88 -17.34 19.01
C GLY A 287 -19.73 -16.01 19.76
N GLU A 288 -18.74 -15.87 20.64
CA GLU A 288 -18.51 -14.66 21.41
C GLU A 288 -17.91 -13.54 20.54
N TYR A 289 -18.40 -12.31 20.74
CA TYR A 289 -17.86 -11.13 20.06
C TYR A 289 -16.74 -10.52 20.90
N THR A 290 -15.58 -10.38 20.30
CA THR A 290 -14.46 -9.62 20.87
C THR A 290 -14.45 -8.20 20.30
N ASN A 291 -14.33 -7.21 21.19
CA ASN A 291 -14.22 -5.78 20.87
C ASN A 291 -13.24 -5.09 21.84
N SER A 292 -13.21 -3.76 21.86
CA SER A 292 -12.30 -3.03 22.74
C SER A 292 -12.53 -3.28 24.25
N GLU A 293 -13.70 -3.76 24.69
CA GLU A 293 -14.02 -3.99 26.11
C GLU A 293 -13.44 -5.31 26.64
N ASN A 294 -13.45 -6.37 25.83
CA ASN A 294 -13.12 -7.73 26.27
C ASN A 294 -11.89 -8.35 25.59
N LEU A 295 -11.23 -7.62 24.67
CA LEU A 295 -10.01 -8.12 24.05
C LEU A 295 -8.92 -8.45 25.07
N LYS A 296 -8.18 -9.53 24.80
CA LYS A 296 -7.12 -10.03 25.67
C LYS A 296 -5.75 -9.67 25.08
N VAL A 297 -5.10 -8.68 25.67
CA VAL A 297 -3.67 -8.40 25.44
C VAL A 297 -2.81 -9.09 26.50
N HIS A 298 -1.51 -9.23 26.22
CA HIS A 298 -0.55 -9.72 27.19
C HIS A 298 -0.64 -8.92 28.51
N PRO A 299 -0.57 -9.56 29.71
CA PRO A 299 -0.83 -8.89 30.99
C PRO A 299 -0.01 -7.61 31.23
N ARG A 300 1.24 -7.58 30.73
CA ARG A 300 2.12 -6.41 30.82
C ARG A 300 1.60 -5.20 30.01
N MET A 301 0.86 -5.44 28.94
CA MET A 301 0.32 -4.42 28.04
C MET A 301 -1.08 -3.94 28.44
N LYS A 302 -1.71 -4.58 29.42
CA LYS A 302 -3.09 -4.29 29.84
C LYS A 302 -3.30 -2.82 30.22
N GLU A 303 -2.40 -2.26 31.03
CA GLU A 303 -2.53 -0.87 31.48
C GLU A 303 -2.21 0.13 30.36
N LEU A 304 -1.28 -0.22 29.47
CA LEU A 304 -1.00 0.58 28.27
C LEU A 304 -2.21 0.62 27.33
N TYR A 305 -2.85 -0.52 27.10
CA TYR A 305 -4.07 -0.61 26.31
C TYR A 305 -5.21 0.23 26.90
N LYS A 306 -5.48 0.07 28.21
CA LYS A 306 -6.50 0.86 28.92
C LYS A 306 -6.26 2.36 28.80
N PHE A 307 -5.00 2.81 28.88
CA PHE A 307 -4.65 4.20 28.71
C PHE A 307 -5.06 4.74 27.33
N PHE A 308 -4.78 4.01 26.24
CA PHE A 308 -5.17 4.45 24.89
C PHE A 308 -6.68 4.47 24.70
N LYS A 309 -7.36 3.44 25.20
CA LYS A 309 -8.81 3.37 25.17
C LYS A 309 -9.46 4.52 25.93
N TYR A 310 -9.04 4.76 27.18
CA TYR A 310 -9.55 5.85 28.01
C TYR A 310 -9.38 7.22 27.36
N ASN A 311 -8.26 7.42 26.63
CA ASN A 311 -7.98 8.65 25.90
C ASN A 311 -8.68 8.74 24.53
N GLY A 312 -9.62 7.83 24.21
CA GLY A 312 -10.38 7.85 22.96
C GLY A 312 -9.54 7.60 21.71
N LYS A 313 -8.39 6.92 21.84
CA LYS A 313 -7.52 6.55 20.72
C LYS A 313 -7.94 5.26 20.03
N VAL A 314 -8.72 4.42 20.70
CA VAL A 314 -9.34 3.21 20.15
C VAL A 314 -10.85 3.37 20.31
N VAL A 315 -11.58 3.26 19.21
CA VAL A 315 -13.05 3.42 19.16
C VAL A 315 -13.63 2.22 18.43
N ASP A 316 -14.60 1.55 19.04
CA ASP A 316 -15.29 0.42 18.42
C ASP A 316 -16.22 0.90 17.30
N ILE A 317 -16.23 0.16 16.20
CA ILE A 317 -17.26 0.24 15.18
C ILE A 317 -18.47 -0.53 15.70
N THR A 318 -19.58 0.16 15.97
CA THR A 318 -20.77 -0.43 16.60
C THR A 318 -21.89 -0.76 15.61
N ASP A 319 -22.01 -0.01 14.52
CA ASP A 319 -23.02 -0.21 13.47
C ASP A 319 -22.48 -1.11 12.35
N TYR A 320 -22.07 -2.33 12.68
CA TYR A 320 -21.57 -3.32 11.70
C TYR A 320 -22.66 -4.34 11.35
N ASN A 321 -22.51 -5.05 10.24
CA ASN A 321 -23.37 -6.18 9.90
C ASN A 321 -22.81 -7.50 10.48
N PRO A 322 -23.48 -8.14 11.46
CA PRO A 322 -23.02 -9.39 12.06
C PRO A 322 -22.93 -10.56 11.07
N GLU A 323 -23.76 -10.59 10.02
CA GLU A 323 -23.75 -11.65 9.00
C GLU A 323 -22.43 -11.69 8.23
N ASN A 324 -21.79 -10.53 8.05
CA ASN A 324 -20.51 -10.48 7.35
C ASN A 324 -19.38 -11.13 8.16
N MET A 325 -19.49 -11.20 9.50
CA MET A 325 -18.36 -11.62 10.36
C MET A 325 -17.92 -13.07 10.20
N GLU A 326 -18.76 -13.90 9.59
CA GLU A 326 -18.45 -15.30 9.30
C GLU A 326 -17.69 -15.46 7.98
N ILE A 327 -17.46 -14.36 7.24
CA ILE A 327 -16.74 -14.38 5.96
C ILE A 327 -15.24 -14.27 6.20
N PHE A 328 -14.52 -15.34 5.93
CA PHE A 328 -13.06 -15.38 5.97
C PHE A 328 -12.47 -15.39 4.56
N SER A 329 -11.57 -14.45 4.26
CA SER A 329 -10.97 -14.35 2.91
C SER A 329 -10.22 -15.62 2.48
N ARG A 330 -9.67 -16.38 3.44
CA ARG A 330 -8.99 -17.66 3.19
C ARG A 330 -9.95 -18.74 2.70
N GLU A 331 -11.16 -18.80 3.27
CA GLU A 331 -12.19 -19.75 2.86
C GLU A 331 -12.72 -19.38 1.48
N VAL A 332 -13.00 -18.09 1.27
CA VAL A 332 -13.42 -17.56 -0.05
C VAL A 332 -12.38 -17.89 -1.13
N LEU A 333 -11.08 -17.69 -0.84
CA LEU A 333 -10.02 -18.05 -1.78
C LEU A 333 -10.02 -19.55 -2.08
N ALA A 334 -10.09 -20.40 -1.05
CA ALA A 334 -10.13 -21.86 -1.24
C ALA A 334 -11.32 -22.27 -2.12
N MET A 335 -12.50 -21.70 -1.90
CA MET A 335 -13.69 -21.95 -2.72
C MET A 335 -13.49 -21.53 -4.19
N ILE A 336 -12.84 -20.38 -4.44
CA ILE A 336 -12.52 -19.91 -5.80
C ILE A 336 -11.57 -20.89 -6.50
N GLU A 337 -10.54 -21.37 -5.81
CA GLU A 337 -9.53 -22.27 -6.38
C GLU A 337 -10.06 -23.70 -6.61
N THR A 338 -10.95 -24.18 -5.74
CA THR A 338 -11.60 -25.50 -5.86
C THR A 338 -12.81 -25.48 -6.79
N GLY A 339 -13.31 -24.30 -7.15
CA GLY A 339 -14.51 -24.14 -7.98
C GLY A 339 -15.81 -24.47 -7.24
N GLU A 340 -15.81 -24.32 -5.91
CA GLU A 340 -17.02 -24.41 -5.09
C GLU A 340 -17.97 -23.24 -5.38
N GLU A 341 -19.27 -23.43 -5.17
CA GLU A 341 -20.29 -22.40 -5.39
C GLU A 341 -20.59 -21.63 -4.09
N GLY A 342 -21.07 -20.38 -4.20
CA GLY A 342 -21.60 -19.61 -3.07
C GLY A 342 -20.63 -18.56 -2.50
N TRP A 343 -19.37 -18.56 -2.94
CA TRP A 343 -18.40 -17.52 -2.56
C TRP A 343 -18.78 -16.15 -3.15
N GLU A 344 -19.57 -16.10 -4.22
CA GLU A 344 -20.01 -14.86 -4.85
C GLU A 344 -20.81 -13.97 -3.89
N GLU A 345 -21.62 -14.60 -3.03
CA GLU A 345 -22.41 -13.90 -2.01
C GLU A 345 -21.56 -13.38 -0.84
N MET A 346 -20.31 -13.82 -0.72
CA MET A 346 -19.38 -13.34 0.31
C MET A 346 -18.62 -12.08 -0.13
N LEU A 347 -18.74 -11.71 -1.41
CA LEU A 347 -18.03 -10.60 -2.02
C LEU A 347 -18.92 -9.38 -2.21
N PRO A 348 -18.34 -8.18 -2.30
CA PRO A 348 -19.08 -6.98 -2.69
C PRO A 348 -19.67 -7.13 -4.11
N PRO A 349 -20.77 -6.42 -4.42
CA PRO A 349 -21.38 -6.45 -5.76
C PRO A 349 -20.37 -6.12 -6.87
N GLY A 350 -20.39 -6.87 -7.97
CA GLY A 350 -19.50 -6.67 -9.12
C GLY A 350 -18.14 -7.40 -9.00
N VAL A 351 -17.73 -7.78 -7.79
CA VAL A 351 -16.39 -8.37 -7.55
C VAL A 351 -16.30 -9.79 -8.11
N SER A 352 -17.35 -10.60 -7.95
CA SER A 352 -17.38 -11.98 -8.45
C SER A 352 -17.35 -12.03 -9.98
N GLU A 353 -18.03 -11.11 -10.66
CA GLU A 353 -18.03 -11.00 -12.12
C GLU A 353 -16.62 -10.71 -12.66
N ILE A 354 -15.87 -9.84 -12.00
CA ILE A 354 -14.50 -9.51 -12.41
C ILE A 354 -13.56 -10.67 -12.18
N ILE A 355 -13.67 -11.35 -11.02
CA ILE A 355 -12.87 -12.53 -10.72
C ILE A 355 -13.07 -13.57 -11.82
N LYS A 356 -14.33 -13.77 -12.25
CA LYS A 356 -14.68 -14.69 -13.35
C LYS A 356 -14.19 -14.22 -14.73
N ASP A 357 -14.42 -12.95 -15.09
CA ASP A 357 -14.06 -12.37 -16.40
C ASP A 357 -12.55 -12.29 -16.63
N LYS A 358 -11.81 -11.97 -15.57
CA LYS A 358 -10.34 -11.79 -15.62
C LYS A 358 -9.57 -13.01 -15.12
N CYS A 359 -10.26 -14.09 -14.74
CA CYS A 359 -9.67 -15.29 -14.16
C CYS A 359 -8.73 -14.99 -12.99
N LEU A 360 -9.10 -14.05 -12.11
CA LEU A 360 -8.28 -13.66 -10.96
C LEU A 360 -8.25 -14.77 -9.91
N PHE A 361 -7.23 -14.77 -9.06
CA PHE A 361 -7.07 -15.71 -7.93
C PHE A 361 -7.14 -17.18 -8.36
N ASN A 362 -6.51 -17.52 -9.49
CA ASN A 362 -6.50 -18.87 -10.06
C ASN A 362 -7.90 -19.42 -10.41
N TYR A 363 -8.91 -18.56 -10.58
CA TYR A 363 -10.25 -19.00 -10.97
C TYR A 363 -10.21 -19.77 -12.29
N LYS A 364 -10.72 -21.01 -12.27
CA LYS A 364 -10.84 -21.85 -13.46
C LYS A 364 -12.29 -21.82 -13.93
N PRO A 365 -12.57 -21.39 -15.17
CA PRO A 365 -13.92 -21.45 -15.71
C PRO A 365 -14.41 -22.90 -15.68
N VAL A 366 -15.56 -23.16 -15.08
CA VAL A 366 -16.21 -24.47 -15.21
C VAL A 366 -16.54 -24.65 -16.70
N PRO A 367 -16.05 -25.71 -17.37
CA PRO A 367 -16.36 -25.92 -18.78
C PRO A 367 -17.88 -26.01 -18.93
N ALA A 368 -18.44 -25.16 -19.79
CA ALA A 368 -19.86 -25.19 -20.09
C ALA A 368 -20.25 -26.63 -20.45
N LYS A 369 -21.17 -27.23 -19.68
CA LYS A 369 -21.77 -28.50 -20.07
C LYS A 369 -22.39 -28.26 -21.45
N ILE A 370 -21.76 -28.83 -22.48
CA ILE A 370 -22.36 -28.96 -23.80
C ILE A 370 -23.55 -29.88 -23.60
N ASN A 371 -24.74 -29.28 -23.42
CA ASN A 371 -25.99 -30.02 -23.47
C ASN A 371 -26.14 -30.52 -24.90
N ASN A 372 -25.85 -31.81 -25.11
CA ASN A 372 -26.22 -32.55 -26.32
C ASN A 372 -27.71 -32.83 -26.35
#